data_AF-C6RGW5-F1
#
_entry.id   AF-C6RGW5-F1
#
_cell.length_a   1.000
_cell.length_b   1.000
_cell.length_c   1.000
_cell.angle_alpha   90.00
_cell.angle_beta   90.00
_cell.angle_gamma   90.00
#
_symmetry.space_group_name_H-M   'P 1'
#
loop_
_entity.id
_entity.type
_entity.pdbx_description
1 polymer ?
#
loop_
_entity_poly.entity_id
_entity_poly.type
_entity_poly.pdbx_seq_one_letter_code
_entity_poly.pdbx_strand_id
1 'polypeptide(L)' 'MGCASLGVLYEYGQGVRQNFPTAKEYYGKACDLGLQLGCDNYRELNEKGY' A
#
# COMPACT_ATOMS: atom_id res chain seq x y z
N MET A 1 -5.71 -11.21 1.33
CA MET A 1 -6.51 -9.97 1.26
C MET A 1 -6.10 -8.91 2.31
N GLY A 2 -5.46 -9.25 3.43
CA GLY A 2 -5.21 -8.29 4.52
C GLY A 2 -4.15 -7.20 4.29
N CYS A 3 -3.06 -7.49 3.58
CA CYS A 3 -1.93 -6.55 3.48
C CYS A 3 -2.21 -5.35 2.55
N ALA A 4 -2.92 -5.56 1.44
CA ALA A 4 -3.30 -4.48 0.54
C ALA A 4 -4.30 -3.52 1.20
N SER A 5 -5.27 -4.02 1.97
CA SER A 5 -6.22 -3.17 2.69
C SER A 5 -5.52 -2.26 3.71
N LEU A 6 -4.48 -2.77 4.39
CA LEU A 6 -3.71 -1.95 5.32
C LEU A 6 -2.97 -0.81 4.60
N GLY A 7 -2.39 -1.10 3.43
CA GLY A 7 -1.79 -0.07 2.58
C GLY A 7 -2.77 1.04 2.24
N VAL A 8 -4.02 0.70 1.90
CA VAL A 8 -5.10 1.67 1.62
C VAL A 8 -5.42 2.51 2.86
N LEU A 9 -5.51 1.90 4.04
CA LEU A 9 -5.77 2.66 5.27
C LEU A 9 -4.69 3.71 5.54
N TYR A 10 -3.41 3.37 5.33
CA TYR A 10 -2.29 4.31 5.46
C TYR A 10 -2.22 5.33 4.32
N GLU A 11 -2.60 4.97 3.10
CA GLU A 11 -2.65 5.89 1.95
C GLU A 11 -3.73 6.97 2.14
N TYR A 12 -4.93 6.59 2.58
CA TYR A 12 -6.07 7.49 2.74
C TYR A 12 -6.22 8.04 4.17
N GLY A 13 -5.42 7.57 5.13
CA GLY A 13 -5.53 7.96 6.54
C GLY A 13 -6.86 7.54 7.18
N GLN A 14 -7.42 6.41 6.76
CA GLN A 14 -8.71 5.93 7.27
C GLN A 14 -8.51 5.21 8.61
N GLY A 15 -8.77 5.91 9.71
CA GLY A 15 -8.59 5.37 11.07
C GLY A 15 -7.13 5.27 11.53
N VAL A 16 -6.18 5.63 10.66
CA VAL A 16 -4.76 5.78 10.96
C VAL A 16 -4.25 7.10 10.40
N ARG A 17 -3.09 7.57 10.86
CA ARG A 17 -2.46 8.76 10.26
C ARG A 17 -1.98 8.41 8.85
N GLN A 18 -2.31 9.27 7.88
CA GLN A 18 -1.84 9.12 6.51
C GLN A 18 -0.31 9.02 6.47
N ASN A 19 0.21 7.97 5.84
CA ASN A 19 1.63 7.69 5.75
C ASN A 19 1.91 6.84 4.49
N PHE A 20 2.32 7.50 3.41
CA PHE A 20 2.62 6.85 2.15
C PHE A 20 3.84 5.90 2.20
N PRO A 21 4.96 6.22 2.90
CA PRO A 21 6.04 5.26 3.12
C PRO A 21 5.56 3.94 3.72
N THR A 22 4.72 4.02 4.76
CA THR A 22 4.14 2.85 5.41
C THR A 22 3.15 2.12 4.48
N ALA A 23 2.33 2.86 3.72
CA ALA A 23 1.44 2.28 2.72
C ALA A 23 2.20 1.46 1.67
N LYS A 24 3.30 2.01 1.13
CA LYS A 24 4.22 1.32 0.22
C LYS A 24 4.76 0.03 0.82
N GLU A 25 5.17 0.04 2.08
CA GLU A 25 5.71 -1.17 2.72
C GLU A 25 4.66 -2.30 2.79
N TYR A 26 3.41 -1.97 3.13
CA TYR A 26 2.32 -2.94 3.15
C TYR A 26 1.91 -3.42 1.76
N TYR A 27 1.92 -2.54 0.76
CA TYR A 27 1.69 -2.90 -0.64
C TYR A 27 2.80 -3.79 -1.20
N GLY A 28 4.06 -3.52 -0.88
CA GLY A 28 5.20 -4.37 -1.22
C GLY A 28 5.06 -5.76 -0.60
N LYS A 29 4.76 -5.85 0.70
CA LYS A 29 4.47 -7.13 1.37
C LYS A 29 3.29 -7.88 0.74
N ALA A 30 2.24 -7.16 0.33
CA ALA A 30 1.12 -7.77 -0.39
C ALA A 30 1.58 -8.32 -1.75
N CYS A 31 2.44 -7.59 -2.47
CA CYS A 31 3.03 -8.04 -3.73
C CYS A 31 3.87 -9.32 -3.53
N ASP A 32 4.72 -9.36 -2.51
CA ASP A 32 5.57 -10.51 -2.18
C ASP A 32 4.74 -11.77 -1.84
N LEU A 33 3.54 -11.58 -1.30
CA LEU A 33 2.57 -12.65 -1.02
C LEU A 33 1.78 -13.10 -2.25
N GLY A 34 2.11 -12.60 -3.45
CA GLY A 34 1.43 -12.93 -4.71
C GLY A 34 0.10 -12.19 -4.92
N LEU A 35 -0.19 -11.17 -4.12
CA LEU A 35 -1.36 -10.32 -4.31
C LEU A 35 -1.04 -9.23 -5.33
N GLN A 36 -1.54 -9.41 -6.56
CA GLN A 36 -1.39 -8.48 -7.67
C GLN A 36 -1.81 -7.05 -7.29
N LEU A 37 -2.91 -6.91 -6.56
CA LEU A 37 -3.43 -5.63 -6.07
C LEU A 37 -2.42 -4.85 -5.21
N GLY A 38 -1.56 -5.57 -4.48
CA GLY A 38 -0.45 -4.98 -3.73
C GLY A 38 0.63 -4.44 -4.64
N CYS A 39 1.01 -5.20 -5.67
CA CYS A 39 1.99 -4.77 -6.67
C CYS A 39 1.50 -3.53 -7.44
N ASP A 40 0.23 -3.52 -7.84
CA ASP A 40 -0.39 -2.41 -8.58
C ASP A 40 -0.36 -1.12 -7.75
N ASN A 41 -0.83 -1.18 -6.50
CA ASN A 41 -0.83 -0.02 -5.60
C ASN A 41 0.60 0.43 -5.21
N TYR A 42 1.53 -0.51 -5.02
CA TYR A 42 2.94 -0.19 -4.76
C TYR A 42 3.53 0.61 -5.92
N ARG A 43 3.26 0.18 -7.15
CA ARG A 43 3.71 0.88 -8.36
C ARG A 43 3.03 2.23 -8.51
N GLU A 44 1.73 2.32 -8.28
CA GLU A 44 0.97 3.58 -8.33
C GLU A 44 1.56 4.62 -7.36
N LEU A 45 1.86 4.24 -6.11
CA LEU A 45 2.50 5.15 -5.15
C LEU A 45 3.91 5.57 -5.58
N ASN A 46 4.66 4.70 -6.25
CA ASN A 46 5.97 5.06 -6.82
C ASN A 46 5.83 6.04 -7.98
N GLU A 47 4.84 5.84 -8.86
CA GLU A 47 4.57 6.74 -9.99
C GLU A 47 4.05 8.11 -9.54
N LYS A 48 3.27 8.17 -8.45
CA LYS A 48 2.83 9.43 -7.83
C LYS A 48 3.94 10.19 -7.09
N GLY A 49 5.11 9.57 -6.88
CA GLY A 49 6.27 10.21 -6.27
C GLY A 49 6.22 10.34 -4.75
N TYR A 50 5.44 9.49 -4.07
CA TYR A 50 5.36 9.45 -2.61
C TYR A 50 6.47 8.64 -1.94
#